data_AF-A0A931XM34-F1
#
_entry.id   AF-A0A931XM34-F1
#
_cell.length_a   1.000
_cell.length_b   1.000
_cell.length_c   1.000
_cell.angle_alpha   90.00
_cell.angle_beta   90.00
_cell.angle_gamma   90.00
#
_symmetry.space_group_name_H-M   'P 1'
#
loop_
_entity.id
_entity.type
_entity.pdbx_description
1 polymer ?
#
loop_
_entity_poly.entity_id
_entity_poly.type
_entity_poly.pdbx_seq_one_letter_code
_entity_poly.pdbx_strand_id
1 'polypeptide(L)'
;MTYVSISELKTNPAEAISASLDYPVAIQKRSKTQAYLVGKDIFEKLVAQMEDIIDAKAVREANFSDVVPFEKVVAELGLDL
;
A
#
# COMPACT_ATOMS: atom_id res chain seq x y z
N MET A 1 -19.20 4.20 -5.76
CA MET A 1 -18.72 3.11 -4.88
C MET A 1 -19.57 1.89 -5.16
N THR A 2 -18.98 0.89 -5.82
CA THR A 2 -19.68 -0.33 -6.21
C THR A 2 -19.73 -1.29 -5.01
N TYR A 3 -20.84 -1.98 -4.82
CA TYR A 3 -20.97 -3.02 -3.81
C TYR A 3 -21.29 -4.36 -4.46
N VAL A 4 -20.75 -5.44 -3.88
CA VAL A 4 -20.98 -6.82 -4.31
C VAL A 4 -21.22 -7.65 -3.05
N SER A 5 -22.21 -8.54 -3.07
CA SER A 5 -22.46 -9.46 -1.96
C SER A 5 -21.39 -10.55 -1.90
N ILE A 6 -21.18 -11.15 -0.71
CA ILE A 6 -20.30 -12.32 -0.57
C ILE A 6 -20.72 -13.46 -1.50
N SER A 7 -22.01 -13.62 -1.77
CA SER A 7 -22.50 -14.66 -2.68
C SER A 7 -22.09 -14.37 -4.12
N GLU A 8 -22.29 -13.14 -4.61
CA GLU A 8 -21.88 -12.73 -5.96
C GLU A 8 -20.37 -12.81 -6.14
N LEU A 9 -19.58 -12.39 -5.15
CA LEU A 9 -18.12 -12.51 -5.18
C LEU A 9 -17.67 -13.97 -5.35
N LYS A 10 -18.35 -14.91 -4.69
CA LYS A 10 -18.05 -16.35 -4.83
C LYS A 10 -18.46 -16.91 -6.18
N THR A 11 -19.57 -16.42 -6.73
CA THR A 11 -20.09 -16.89 -8.02
C THR A 11 -19.27 -16.35 -9.19
N ASN A 12 -18.90 -15.06 -9.16
CA ASN A 12 -18.15 -14.41 -10.23
C ASN A 12 -17.01 -13.51 -9.69
N PRO A 13 -15.91 -14.11 -9.22
CA PRO A 13 -14.80 -13.34 -8.66
C PRO A 13 -14.10 -12.46 -9.70
N ALA A 14 -14.07 -12.88 -10.98
CA ALA A 14 -13.41 -12.13 -12.05
C ALA A 14 -14.07 -10.77 -12.30
N GLU A 15 -15.41 -10.72 -12.29
CA GLU A 15 -16.16 -9.47 -12.44
C GLU A 15 -15.93 -8.52 -11.26
N ALA A 16 -15.93 -9.05 -10.03
CA ALA A 16 -15.63 -8.26 -8.84
C ALA A 16 -14.20 -7.67 -8.87
N ILE A 17 -13.22 -8.43 -9.35
CA ILE A 17 -11.83 -7.96 -9.54
C ILE A 17 -11.77 -6.90 -10.64
N SER A 18 -12.44 -7.12 -11.79
CA SER A 18 -12.45 -6.12 -12.86
C SER A 18 -13.09 -4.81 -12.40
N ALA A 19 -14.15 -4.89 -11.59
CA ALA A 19 -14.82 -3.72 -11.04
C ALA A 19 -13.97 -2.96 -10.00
N SER A 20 -12.93 -3.59 -9.43
CA SER A 20 -12.06 -2.98 -8.42
C SER A 20 -10.82 -2.28 -8.99
N LEU A 21 -10.60 -2.35 -10.31
CA LEU A 21 -9.41 -1.78 -10.97
C LEU A 21 -9.33 -0.26 -10.82
N ASP A 22 -10.45 0.43 -10.99
CA ASP A 22 -10.51 1.91 -10.92
C ASP A 22 -10.91 2.43 -9.54
N TYR A 23 -11.71 1.69 -8.78
CA TYR A 23 -12.18 2.10 -7.46
C TYR A 23 -12.47 0.90 -6.54
N PRO A 24 -12.19 0.98 -5.22
CA PRO A 24 -12.50 -0.11 -4.30
C PRO A 24 -13.97 -0.55 -4.32
N VAL A 25 -14.18 -1.87 -4.32
CA VAL A 25 -15.51 -2.49 -4.28
C VAL A 25 -15.83 -2.92 -2.85
N ALA A 26 -16.99 -2.52 -2.33
CA ALA A 26 -17.45 -2.92 -1.01
C ALA A 26 -18.04 -4.33 -1.04
N ILE A 27 -17.46 -5.25 -0.28
CA ILE A 27 -17.98 -6.62 -0.15
C ILE A 27 -18.95 -6.67 1.03
N GLN A 28 -20.21 -7.04 0.78
CA GLN A 28 -21.28 -6.99 1.78
C GLN A 28 -21.86 -8.36 2.15
N LYS A 29 -22.30 -8.48 3.41
CA LYS A 29 -23.12 -9.60 3.91
C LYS A 29 -24.31 -9.04 4.69
N ARG A 30 -25.53 -9.40 4.30
CA ARG A 30 -26.77 -8.89 4.92
C ARG A 30 -26.74 -7.35 5.05
N SER A 31 -26.38 -6.69 3.94
CA SER A 31 -26.26 -5.22 3.83
C SER A 31 -25.23 -4.55 4.73
N LYS A 32 -24.31 -5.33 5.33
CA LYS A 32 -23.17 -4.80 6.08
C LYS A 32 -21.88 -5.00 5.28
N THR A 33 -21.10 -3.94 5.10
CA THR A 33 -19.75 -4.03 4.53
C THR A 33 -18.86 -4.88 5.44
N GLN A 34 -18.16 -5.83 4.86
CA GLN A 34 -17.27 -6.77 5.55
C GLN A 34 -15.81 -6.59 5.11
N ALA A 35 -15.60 -6.19 3.85
CA ALA A 35 -14.28 -5.94 3.28
C ALA A 35 -14.37 -4.94 2.13
N TYR A 36 -13.21 -4.44 1.71
CA TYR A 36 -13.03 -3.76 0.44
C TYR A 36 -12.10 -4.58 -0.44
N LEU A 37 -12.54 -4.86 -1.66
CA LEU A 37 -11.68 -5.38 -2.71
C LEU A 37 -11.05 -4.20 -3.43
N VAL A 38 -9.72 -4.17 -3.47
CA VAL A 38 -8.94 -3.09 -4.08
C VAL A 38 -8.13 -3.69 -5.23
N GLY A 39 -8.13 -3.03 -6.39
CA GLY A 39 -7.28 -3.42 -7.51
C GLY A 39 -5.79 -3.33 -7.15
N LYS A 40 -4.97 -4.17 -7.78
CA LYS A 40 -3.53 -4.27 -7.51
C LYS A 40 -2.84 -2.91 -7.50
N ASP A 41 -2.99 -2.14 -8.57
CA ASP A 41 -2.27 -0.87 -8.74
C ASP A 41 -2.70 0.19 -7.72
N ILE A 42 -3.98 0.19 -7.31
CA ILE A 42 -4.47 1.07 -6.25
C ILE A 42 -3.84 0.66 -4.91
N PHE A 43 -3.83 -0.64 -4.60
CA PHE A 43 -3.24 -1.14 -3.37
C PHE A 43 -1.75 -0.80 -3.28
N GLU A 44 -0.97 -1.06 -4.35
CA GLU A 44 0.45 -0.75 -4.40
C GLU A 44 0.72 0.75 -4.22
N LYS A 45 -0.07 1.62 -4.86
CA LYS A 45 0.04 3.08 -4.68
C LYS A 45 -0.27 3.50 -3.25
N LEU A 46 -1.29 2.91 -2.61
CA LEU A 46 -1.63 3.22 -1.22
C LEU A 46 -0.48 2.84 -0.28
N VAL A 47 0.11 1.65 -0.46
CA VAL A 47 1.24 1.19 0.34
C VAL A 47 2.44 2.11 0.16
N ALA A 48 2.84 2.41 -1.08
CA ALA A 48 3.96 3.29 -1.37
C ALA A 48 3.78 4.69 -0.73
N GLN A 49 2.57 5.26 -0.81
CA GLN A 49 2.28 6.55 -0.16
C GLN A 49 2.34 6.48 1.37
N MET A 50 1.93 5.36 1.97
CA MET A 50 2.06 5.17 3.42
C MET A 50 3.52 5.07 3.84
N GLU A 51 4.35 4.36 3.07
CA GLU A 51 5.79 4.26 3.28
C GLU A 51 6.46 5.63 3.15
N ASP A 52 6.16 6.39 2.09
CA ASP A 52 6.66 7.76 1.89
C ASP A 52 6.34 8.67 3.09
N ILE A 53 5.15 8.56 3.67
CA ILE A 53 4.74 9.35 4.84
C ILE A 53 5.57 8.97 6.07
N ILE A 54 5.82 7.69 6.28
CA ILE A 54 6.62 7.18 7.40
C ILE A 54 8.07 7.65 7.26
N ASP A 55 8.65 7.51 6.07
CA ASP A 55 10.02 7.93 5.79
C ASP A 55 10.18 9.45 5.93
N ALA A 56 9.26 10.22 5.36
CA ALA A 56 9.25 11.67 5.52
C ALA A 56 9.10 12.10 6.98
N LYS A 57 8.38 11.33 7.80
CA LYS A 57 8.29 11.57 9.25
C LYS A 57 9.62 11.26 9.93
N ALA A 58 10.25 10.13 9.61
CA ALA A 58 11.54 9.74 10.16
C ALA A 58 12.63 10.78 9.87
N VAL A 59 12.70 11.32 8.65
CA VAL A 59 13.65 12.39 8.28
C VAL A 59 13.37 13.68 9.06
N ARG A 60 12.11 14.06 9.22
CA ARG A 60 11.74 15.27 9.99
C ARG A 60 12.07 15.15 11.47
N GLU A 61 11.97 13.95 12.03
CA GLU A 61 12.22 13.67 13.45
C GLU A 61 13.67 13.23 13.72
N ALA A 62 14.48 13.04 12.68
CA ALA A 62 15.86 12.57 12.80
C ALA A 62 16.72 13.59 13.55
N ASN A 63 17.50 13.09 14.50
CA ASN A 63 18.52 13.88 15.18
C ASN A 63 19.83 13.80 14.38
N PHE A 64 20.22 14.93 13.79
CA PHE A 64 21.45 15.06 13.02
C PHE A 64 22.68 15.41 13.90
N SER A 65 22.65 15.14 15.20
CA SER A 65 23.82 15.29 16.06
C SER A 65 24.83 14.15 15.93
N ASP A 66 24.39 12.98 15.46
CA ASP A 66 25.22 11.77 15.31
C ASP A 66 25.10 11.23 13.87
N VAL A 67 25.74 11.94 12.94
CA VAL A 67 25.67 11.65 11.49
C VAL A 67 26.96 10.96 11.04
N VAL A 68 26.83 9.92 10.23
CA VAL A 68 27.96 9.24 9.60
C VAL A 68 28.08 9.71 8.14
N PRO A 69 29.27 10.17 7.69
CA PRO A 69 29.49 10.51 6.28
C PRO A 69 29.22 9.32 5.35
N PHE A 70 28.58 9.58 4.21
CA PHE A 70 28.19 8.55 3.26
C PHE A 70 29.40 7.74 2.77
N GLU A 71 30.53 8.40 2.52
CA GLU A 71 31.77 7.78 2.05
C GLU A 71 32.29 6.73 3.05
N LYS A 72 32.12 7.00 4.35
CA LYS A 72 32.52 6.05 5.40
C LYS A 72 31.63 4.81 5.38
N VAL A 73 30.32 4.97 5.21
CA VAL A 73 29.37 3.85 5.11
C VAL A 73 29.66 3.00 3.87
N VAL A 74 29.92 3.64 2.72
CA VAL A 74 30.28 2.95 1.48
C VAL A 74 31.54 2.12 1.64
N ALA A 75 32.58 2.69 2.25
CA ALA A 75 33.82 1.98 2.54
C ALA A 75 33.63 0.80 3.51
N GLU A 76 32.80 0.96 4.55
CA GLU A 76 32.46 -0.10 5.50
C GLU A 76 31.68 -1.26 4.85
N LEU A 77 30.86 -0.96 3.83
CA LEU A 77 30.09 -1.95 3.07
C LEU A 77 30.91 -2.62 1.95
N GLY A 78 32.14 -2.18 1.70
CA GLY A 78 33.00 -2.71 0.63
C GLY A 78 32.46 -2.43 -0.77
N LEU A 79 31.74 -1.32 -0.93
CA LEU A 79 31.23 -0.86 -2.22
C LEU A 79 32.22 0.14 -2.84
N ASP A 80 32.52 -0.02 -4.13
CA ASP A 80 33.31 0.96 -4.88
C ASP A 80 32.37 1.97 -5.57
N LEU A 81 32.65 3.27 -5.42
CA LEU A 81 31.95 4.38 -6.08
C LEU A 81 32.64 4.78 -7.39
#